data_AF-A0A6C0F6M4-F1
#
_entry.id   AF-A0A6C0F6M4-F1
#
_cell.length_a   1.000
_cell.length_b   1.000
_cell.length_c   1.000
_cell.angle_alpha   90.00
_cell.angle_beta   90.00
_cell.angle_gamma   90.00
#
_symmetry.space_group_name_H-M   'P 1'
#
loop_
_entity.id
_entity.type
_entity.pdbx_description
1 polymer ?
#
loop_
_entity_poly.entity_id
_entity_poly.type
_entity_poly.pdbx_seq_one_letter_code
_entity_poly.pdbx_strand_id
1 'polypeptide(L)'
;MDALKNEEKTNLDLGIPIYNVNHSSVYKRIEKDFLNRDDYSKEEVLMLCDHTYRMEILNVFGMIAFNEAEMNEKTSMLYNNCKTNEELMSCAKVLTSVENDLEVGFRLFFSYDYFYLAHKCIVEFLTNQQISKENLNNFLLKVNKNSA
;
A
#
# COMPACT_ATOMS: atom_id res chain seq x y z
N MET A 1 46.80 3.54 -12.49
CA MET A 1 45.89 4.59 -11.98
C MET A 1 44.50 4.24 -12.51
N ASP A 2 43.92 3.17 -11.98
CA ASP A 2 42.56 2.76 -12.32
C ASP A 2 41.64 3.26 -11.21
N ALA A 3 41.20 4.50 -11.37
CA ALA A 3 40.25 5.13 -10.48
C ALA A 3 38.83 4.82 -10.97
N LEU A 4 37.98 4.43 -10.03
CA LEU A 4 36.53 4.61 -10.02
C LEU A 4 35.71 3.67 -10.92
N LYS A 5 35.61 2.40 -10.50
CA LYS A 5 34.32 1.71 -10.53
C LYS A 5 33.64 1.95 -9.18
N ASN A 6 32.98 3.10 -9.04
CA ASN A 6 32.04 3.30 -7.94
C ASN A 6 30.80 2.46 -8.25
N GLU A 7 30.69 1.38 -7.50
CA GLU A 7 29.50 0.54 -7.42
C GLU A 7 28.33 1.39 -6.94
N GLU A 8 27.33 1.60 -7.78
CA GLU A 8 25.97 1.87 -7.32
C GLU A 8 25.46 0.60 -6.63
N LYS A 9 25.80 0.45 -5.35
CA LYS A 9 25.17 -0.55 -4.50
C LYS A 9 23.73 -0.13 -4.31
N THR A 10 22.84 -0.78 -5.04
CA THR A 10 21.41 -0.70 -4.84
C THR A 10 21.06 -1.14 -3.42
N ASN A 11 19.99 -0.58 -2.87
CA ASN A 11 19.50 -0.77 -1.49
C ASN A 11 19.22 -2.25 -1.08
N LEU A 12 19.53 -3.23 -1.93
CA LEU A 12 19.39 -4.65 -1.70
C LEU A 12 20.35 -5.21 -0.62
N ASP A 13 21.48 -4.54 -0.36
CA ASP A 13 22.58 -5.07 0.46
C ASP A 13 22.48 -4.73 1.97
N LEU A 14 21.48 -3.94 2.39
CA LEU A 14 21.32 -3.48 3.78
C LEU A 14 20.26 -4.24 4.59
N GLY A 15 19.56 -5.22 4.00
CA GLY A 15 18.52 -5.98 4.71
C GLY A 15 17.33 -5.14 5.20
N ILE A 16 17.20 -3.89 4.74
CA ILE A 16 16.07 -3.03 5.07
C ILE A 16 14.85 -3.54 4.29
N PRO A 17 13.75 -3.92 4.95
CA PRO A 17 12.57 -4.38 4.26
C PRO A 17 12.06 -3.29 3.31
N ILE A 18 11.78 -3.66 2.06
CA ILE A 18 11.15 -2.78 1.05
C ILE A 18 9.81 -2.23 1.55
N TYR A 19 9.17 -2.97 2.47
CA TYR A 19 7.87 -2.66 3.03
C TYR A 19 7.84 -2.96 4.53
N ASN A 20 7.41 -2.01 5.35
CA ASN A 20 7.30 -2.17 6.80
C ASN A 20 6.01 -2.94 7.16
N VAL A 21 6.18 -4.23 7.43
CA VAL A 21 5.09 -5.14 7.81
C VAL A 21 4.58 -4.95 9.25
N ASN A 22 5.30 -4.19 10.08
CA ASN A 22 4.92 -3.93 11.48
C ASN A 22 4.04 -2.69 11.63
N HIS A 23 3.85 -1.93 10.55
CA HIS A 23 2.94 -0.80 10.57
C HIS A 23 1.48 -1.28 10.62
N SER A 24 0.61 -0.51 11.26
CA SER A 24 -0.83 -0.77 11.29
C SER A 24 -1.56 0.46 10.79
N SER A 25 -2.41 0.27 9.79
CA SER A 25 -3.22 1.36 9.24
C SER A 25 -4.41 1.69 10.15
N VAL A 26 -4.62 2.97 10.43
CA VAL A 26 -5.62 3.48 11.38
C VAL A 26 -6.51 4.60 10.83
N TYR A 27 -6.14 5.28 9.75
CA TYR A 27 -6.93 6.41 9.23
C TYR A 27 -8.40 6.08 8.95
N LYS A 28 -8.71 4.91 8.36
CA LYS A 28 -10.12 4.47 8.17
C LYS A 28 -10.84 4.13 9.46
N ARG A 29 -10.12 3.73 10.52
CA ARG A 29 -10.71 3.56 11.85
C ARG A 29 -11.08 4.93 12.44
N ILE A 30 -10.19 5.91 12.32
CA ILE A 30 -10.47 7.30 12.72
C ILE A 30 -11.71 7.83 11.99
N GLU A 31 -11.75 7.68 10.66
CA GLU A 31 -12.90 8.10 9.85
C GLU A 31 -14.21 7.46 10.36
N LYS A 32 -14.21 6.14 10.56
CA LYS A 32 -15.38 5.40 11.06
C LYS A 32 -15.82 5.87 12.45
N ASP A 33 -14.87 6.06 13.35
CA ASP A 33 -15.16 6.29 14.77
C ASP A 33 -15.55 7.74 15.05
N PHE A 34 -15.08 8.71 14.26
CA PHE A 34 -15.21 10.14 14.56
C PHE A 34 -16.02 10.97 13.54
N LEU A 35 -16.18 10.53 12.29
CA LEU A 35 -16.78 11.38 11.23
C LEU A 35 -18.22 11.82 11.52
N ASN A 36 -18.97 11.02 12.29
CA ASN A 36 -20.36 11.29 12.65
C ASN A 36 -20.54 11.64 14.13
N ARG A 37 -19.47 12.00 14.84
CA ARG A 37 -19.57 12.53 16.21
C ARG A 37 -19.82 14.02 16.19
N ASP A 38 -20.58 14.51 17.16
CA ASP A 38 -20.86 15.94 17.33
C ASP A 38 -19.68 16.71 17.97
N ASP A 39 -18.68 16.00 18.48
CA ASP A 39 -17.50 16.58 19.15
C ASP A 39 -16.54 17.32 18.20
N TYR A 40 -16.60 17.00 16.90
CA TYR A 40 -15.67 17.49 15.88
C TYR A 40 -16.43 17.87 14.61
N SER A 41 -15.94 18.85 13.85
CA SER A 41 -16.46 19.06 12.52
C SER A 41 -16.02 17.94 11.57
N LYS A 42 -16.85 17.66 10.55
CA LYS A 42 -16.50 16.68 9.51
C LYS A 42 -15.20 17.04 8.80
N GLU A 43 -14.98 18.33 8.55
CA GLU A 43 -13.76 18.86 7.92
C GLU A 43 -12.50 18.47 8.73
N GLU A 44 -12.52 18.69 10.05
CA GLU A 44 -11.39 18.36 10.92
C GLU A 44 -11.08 16.87 10.92
N VAL A 45 -12.10 16.01 10.98
CA VAL A 45 -11.91 14.56 10.93
C VAL A 45 -11.31 14.14 9.59
N LEU A 46 -11.81 14.69 8.47
CA LEU A 46 -11.30 14.36 7.14
C LEU A 46 -9.86 14.85 6.94
N MET A 47 -9.51 16.05 7.42
CA MET A 47 -8.14 16.55 7.40
C MET A 47 -7.20 15.65 8.20
N LEU A 48 -7.62 15.21 9.39
CA LEU A 48 -6.84 14.27 10.21
C LEU A 48 -6.65 12.94 9.50
N CYS A 49 -7.69 12.42 8.83
CA CYS A 49 -7.60 11.14 8.11
C CYS A 49 -6.68 11.23 6.89
N ASP A 50 -6.76 12.29 6.07
CA ASP A 50 -5.85 12.51 4.94
C ASP A 50 -4.40 12.63 5.41
N HIS A 51 -4.15 13.42 6.45
CA HIS A 51 -2.81 13.55 7.03
C HIS A 51 -2.28 12.20 7.53
N THR A 52 -3.11 11.47 8.28
CA THR A 52 -2.74 10.15 8.81
C THR A 52 -2.43 9.17 7.67
N TYR A 53 -3.31 9.07 6.66
CA TYR A 53 -3.10 8.22 5.49
C TYR A 53 -1.75 8.50 4.80
N ARG A 54 -1.42 9.77 4.53
CA ARG A 54 -0.15 10.15 3.89
C ARG A 54 1.06 9.71 4.72
N MET A 55 1.00 9.93 6.04
CA MET A 55 2.06 9.51 6.95
C MET A 55 2.20 7.99 7.00
N GLU A 56 1.10 7.25 6.98
CA GLU A 56 1.12 5.78 6.95
C GLU A 56 1.74 5.24 5.67
N ILE A 57 1.41 5.82 4.51
CA ILE A 57 2.03 5.46 3.22
C ILE A 57 3.55 5.67 3.27
N LEU A 58 4.00 6.82 3.77
CA LEU A 58 5.44 7.08 3.92
C LEU A 58 6.09 6.07 4.89
N ASN A 59 5.43 5.77 6.01
CA ASN A 59 5.93 4.82 7.00
C ASN A 59 6.04 3.39 6.46
N VAL A 60 5.07 2.91 5.68
CA VAL A 60 5.14 1.56 5.11
C VAL A 60 6.25 1.42 4.08
N PHE A 61 6.60 2.50 3.37
CA PHE A 61 7.70 2.51 2.41
C PHE A 61 9.04 2.97 3.00
N GLY A 62 9.09 3.29 4.30
CA GLY A 62 10.30 3.76 4.98
C GLY A 62 10.81 5.10 4.45
N MET A 63 9.90 5.99 4.04
CA MET A 63 10.20 7.30 3.48
C MET A 63 9.99 8.40 4.52
N ILE A 64 10.85 9.42 4.51
CA ILE A 64 10.70 10.59 5.40
C ILE A 64 9.77 11.64 4.79
N ALA A 65 9.82 11.79 3.48
CA ALA A 65 9.01 12.73 2.72
C ALA A 65 8.59 12.10 1.38
N PHE A 66 7.51 12.60 0.79
CA PHE A 66 7.07 12.11 -0.49
C PHE A 66 8.07 12.47 -1.59
N ASN A 67 8.54 11.44 -2.29
CA ASN A 67 9.32 11.54 -3.51
C ASN A 67 8.70 10.59 -4.53
N GLU A 68 8.23 11.12 -5.65
CA GLU A 68 7.51 10.34 -6.66
C GLU A 68 8.37 9.22 -7.27
N ALA A 69 9.64 9.51 -7.58
CA ALA A 69 10.54 8.52 -8.17
C ALA A 69 10.82 7.38 -7.19
N GLU A 70 11.10 7.70 -5.92
CA GLU A 70 11.33 6.71 -4.87
C GLU A 70 10.06 5.89 -4.57
N MET A 71 8.89 6.53 -4.53
CA MET A 71 7.61 5.84 -4.34
C MET A 71 7.33 4.86 -5.47
N ASN A 72 7.57 5.28 -6.72
CA ASN A 72 7.41 4.43 -7.89
C ASN A 72 8.36 3.24 -7.85
N GLU A 73 9.65 3.47 -7.56
CA GLU A 73 10.65 2.40 -7.42
C GLU A 73 10.24 1.39 -6.36
N LYS A 74 9.93 1.84 -5.14
CA LYS A 74 9.55 0.96 -4.02
C LYS A 74 8.26 0.20 -4.30
N THR A 75 7.28 0.84 -4.94
CA THR A 75 6.03 0.18 -5.33
C THR A 75 6.28 -0.90 -6.39
N SER A 76 7.13 -0.64 -7.39
CA SER A 76 7.53 -1.64 -8.40
C SER A 76 8.31 -2.80 -7.78
N MET A 77 9.21 -2.54 -6.82
CA MET A 77 9.91 -3.59 -6.07
C MET A 77 8.93 -4.45 -5.27
N LEU A 78 7.99 -3.84 -4.57
CA LEU A 78 6.96 -4.55 -3.81
C LEU A 78 6.04 -5.37 -4.73
N TYR A 79 5.63 -4.81 -5.87
CA TYR A 79 4.88 -5.54 -6.89
C TYR A 79 5.64 -6.79 -7.34
N ASN A 80 6.94 -6.67 -7.61
CA ASN A 80 7.76 -7.83 -7.99
C ASN A 80 7.83 -8.92 -6.92
N ASN A 81 7.72 -8.56 -5.63
CA ASN A 81 7.64 -9.51 -4.53
C ASN A 81 6.25 -10.16 -4.41
N CYS A 82 5.19 -9.47 -4.84
CA CYS A 82 3.80 -9.91 -4.70
C CYS A 82 3.20 -10.54 -5.96
N LYS A 83 3.78 -10.33 -7.14
CA LYS A 83 3.17 -10.68 -8.44
C LYS A 83 2.91 -12.16 -8.68
N THR A 84 3.53 -13.04 -7.89
CA THR A 84 3.29 -14.49 -7.94
C THR A 84 2.04 -14.92 -7.15
N ASN A 85 1.46 -14.02 -6.34
CA ASN A 85 0.23 -14.30 -5.61
C ASN A 85 -0.99 -13.98 -6.49
N GLU A 86 -1.67 -15.02 -6.96
CA GLU A 86 -2.82 -14.89 -7.86
C GLU A 86 -3.99 -14.13 -7.22
N GLU A 87 -4.16 -14.21 -5.90
CA GLU A 87 -5.26 -13.54 -5.18
C GLU A 87 -5.07 -12.01 -5.18
N LEU A 88 -3.87 -11.51 -4.89
CA LEU A 88 -3.53 -10.10 -5.01
C LEU A 88 -3.61 -9.65 -6.47
N MET A 89 -3.11 -10.45 -7.41
CA MET A 89 -3.17 -10.08 -8.83
C MET A 89 -4.61 -10.02 -9.33
N SER A 90 -5.51 -10.85 -8.81
CA SER A 90 -6.95 -10.76 -9.11
C SER A 90 -7.55 -9.43 -8.61
N CYS A 91 -7.17 -8.96 -7.41
CA CYS A 91 -7.60 -7.67 -6.89
C CYS A 91 -7.06 -6.51 -7.74
N ALA A 92 -5.79 -6.59 -8.15
CA ALA A 92 -5.17 -5.59 -9.03
C ALA A 92 -5.88 -5.54 -10.37
N LYS A 93 -6.23 -6.71 -10.95
CA LYS A 93 -6.98 -6.82 -12.20
C LYS A 93 -8.35 -6.13 -12.11
N VAL A 94 -9.06 -6.23 -10.98
CA VAL A 94 -10.35 -5.54 -10.81
C VAL A 94 -10.18 -4.02 -10.82
N LEU A 95 -9.11 -3.51 -10.21
CA LEU A 95 -8.86 -2.07 -10.10
C LEU A 95 -8.35 -1.44 -11.39
N THR A 96 -7.71 -2.21 -12.28
CA THR A 96 -7.30 -1.72 -13.59
C THR A 96 -8.35 -2.05 -14.65
N SER A 97 -8.76 -1.06 -15.43
CA SER A 97 -9.60 -1.30 -16.62
C SER A 97 -8.81 -1.90 -17.79
N VAL A 98 -7.49 -2.04 -17.63
CA VAL A 98 -6.56 -2.51 -18.66
C VAL A 98 -6.03 -3.88 -18.27
N GLU A 99 -6.46 -4.93 -18.98
CA GLU A 99 -6.18 -6.33 -18.64
C GLU A 99 -4.69 -6.70 -18.52
N ASN A 100 -3.78 -5.89 -19.07
CA ASN A 100 -2.35 -6.20 -19.12
C ASN A 100 -1.48 -5.29 -18.23
N ASP A 101 -2.07 -4.43 -17.40
CA ASP A 101 -1.32 -3.53 -16.52
C ASP A 101 -1.62 -3.78 -15.04
N LEU A 102 -1.24 -4.97 -14.59
CA LEU A 102 -1.41 -5.41 -13.20
C LEU A 102 -0.57 -4.56 -12.24
N GLU A 103 0.56 -4.02 -12.69
CA GLU A 103 1.38 -3.13 -11.85
C GLU A 103 0.64 -1.81 -11.59
N VAL A 104 -0.01 -1.21 -12.60
CA VAL A 104 -0.88 -0.05 -12.38
C VAL A 104 -2.04 -0.40 -11.46
N GLY A 105 -2.70 -1.54 -11.66
CA GLY A 105 -3.73 -2.02 -10.73
C GLY A 105 -3.23 -2.20 -9.30
N PHE A 106 -1.99 -2.67 -9.14
CA PHE A 106 -1.33 -2.82 -7.85
C PHE A 106 -0.97 -1.47 -7.22
N ARG A 107 -0.56 -0.47 -8.01
CA ARG A 107 -0.33 0.90 -7.51
C ARG A 107 -1.60 1.49 -6.88
N LEU A 108 -2.77 1.16 -7.42
CA LEU A 108 -4.05 1.60 -6.87
C LEU A 108 -4.33 1.03 -5.47
N PHE A 109 -3.66 -0.05 -5.05
CA PHE A 109 -3.78 -0.58 -3.68
C PHE A 109 -3.40 0.46 -2.63
N PHE A 110 -2.52 1.39 -2.99
CA PHE A 110 -2.02 2.43 -2.09
C PHE A 110 -2.88 3.69 -2.10
N SER A 111 -4.03 3.70 -2.78
CA SER A 111 -4.95 4.84 -2.72
C SER A 111 -5.69 4.88 -1.38
N TYR A 112 -6.20 6.07 -1.04
CA TYR A 112 -6.94 6.32 0.21
C TYR A 112 -8.08 5.32 0.45
N ASP A 113 -8.75 4.85 -0.61
CA ASP A 113 -9.91 3.97 -0.46
C ASP A 113 -9.57 2.49 -0.26
N TYR A 114 -8.34 2.07 -0.59
CA TYR A 114 -7.96 0.67 -0.63
C TYR A 114 -6.84 0.31 0.34
N PHE A 115 -5.96 1.26 0.66
CA PHE A 115 -4.73 1.01 1.40
C PHE A 115 -4.94 0.24 2.71
N TYR A 116 -5.91 0.63 3.54
CA TYR A 116 -6.17 -0.04 4.82
C TYR A 116 -6.54 -1.53 4.72
N LEU A 117 -7.07 -2.00 3.57
CA LEU A 117 -7.38 -3.42 3.32
C LEU A 117 -6.24 -4.10 2.57
N ALA A 118 -5.72 -3.45 1.53
CA ALA A 118 -4.62 -3.98 0.74
C ALA A 118 -3.37 -4.20 1.60
N HIS A 119 -3.05 -3.25 2.48
CA HIS A 119 -1.93 -3.35 3.42
C HIS A 119 -2.00 -4.63 4.25
N LYS A 120 -3.16 -4.98 4.81
CA LYS A 120 -3.34 -6.22 5.59
C LYS A 120 -3.03 -7.46 4.76
N CYS A 121 -3.54 -7.52 3.54
CA CYS A 121 -3.29 -8.63 2.63
C CYS A 121 -1.80 -8.74 2.26
N ILE A 122 -1.15 -7.61 1.96
CA ILE A 122 0.28 -7.55 1.66
C ILE A 122 1.10 -8.01 2.87
N VAL A 123 0.79 -7.55 4.08
CA VAL A 123 1.49 -7.94 5.30
C VAL A 123 1.37 -9.44 5.57
N GLU A 124 0.16 -9.99 5.48
CA GLU A 124 -0.05 -11.44 5.63
C GLU A 124 0.74 -12.24 4.60
N PHE A 125 0.68 -11.82 3.33
CA PHE A 125 1.42 -12.49 2.26
C PHE A 125 2.94 -12.40 2.46
N LEU A 126 3.49 -11.23 2.77
CA LEU A 126 4.94 -11.07 2.98
C LEU A 126 5.43 -11.84 4.22
N THR A 127 4.59 -11.98 5.25
CA THR A 127 4.96 -12.66 6.50
C THR A 127 4.81 -14.18 6.41
N ASN A 128 3.70 -14.64 5.82
CA ASN A 128 3.25 -16.04 5.92
C ASN A 128 3.12 -16.73 4.55
N GLN A 129 3.35 -16.02 3.44
CA GLN A 129 3.10 -16.49 2.06
C GLN A 129 1.63 -16.88 1.80
N GLN A 130 0.71 -16.42 2.66
CA GLN A 130 -0.71 -16.73 2.61
C GLN A 130 -1.52 -15.51 3.06
N ILE A 131 -2.70 -15.33 2.48
CA ILE A 131 -3.65 -14.28 2.85
C ILE A 131 -4.85 -14.94 3.50
N SER A 132 -5.32 -14.40 4.61
CA SER A 132 -6.53 -14.91 5.24
C SER A 132 -7.74 -14.64 4.36
N LYS A 133 -8.63 -15.62 4.26
CA LYS A 133 -9.87 -15.50 3.46
C LYS A 133 -10.71 -14.29 3.88
N GLU A 134 -10.71 -13.96 5.17
CA GLU A 134 -11.43 -12.79 5.69
C GLU A 134 -10.87 -11.48 5.12
N ASN A 135 -9.56 -11.25 5.22
CA ASN A 135 -8.94 -10.02 4.71
C ASN A 135 -9.05 -9.92 3.18
N LEU A 136 -8.83 -11.03 2.47
CA LEU A 136 -8.99 -11.07 1.02
C LEU A 136 -10.43 -10.74 0.60
N ASN A 137 -11.44 -11.36 1.22
CA ASN A 137 -12.84 -11.09 0.92
C ASN A 137 -13.22 -9.65 1.21
N ASN A 138 -12.78 -9.09 2.33
CA ASN A 138 -13.01 -7.69 2.65
C ASN A 138 -12.43 -6.77 1.58
N PHE A 139 -11.22 -7.07 1.09
CA PHE A 139 -10.60 -6.30 0.02
C PHE A 139 -11.35 -6.45 -1.31
N LEU A 140 -11.64 -7.67 -1.73
CA LEU A 140 -12.42 -7.97 -2.94
C LEU A 140 -13.80 -7.27 -2.94
N LEU A 141 -14.51 -7.28 -1.81
CA LEU A 141 -15.78 -6.58 -1.68
C LEU A 141 -15.63 -5.07 -1.87
N LYS A 142 -14.53 -4.48 -1.41
CA LYS A 142 -14.27 -3.04 -1.54
C LYS A 142 -13.92 -2.66 -2.97
N VAL A 143 -13.04 -3.41 -3.64
CA VAL A 143 -12.63 -3.11 -5.03
C VAL A 143 -13.78 -3.29 -6.01
N ASN A 144 -14.63 -4.31 -5.82
CA ASN A 144 -15.80 -4.54 -6.69
C ASN A 144 -16.89 -3.48 -6.52
N LYS A 145 -17.12 -2.95 -5.30
CA LYS A 145 -18.13 -1.89 -5.07
C LYS A 145 -17.79 -0.56 -5.76
N ASN A 146 -16.52 -0.30 -5.99
CA ASN A 146 -16.03 0.94 -6.57
C ASN A 146 -15.74 0.80 -8.09
N SER A 147 -15.93 -0.39 -8.67
CA SER A 147 -15.71 -0.67 -10.10
C SER A 147 -17.02 -0.72 -10.91
N ALA A 148 -18.16 -0.44 -10.25
CA ALA A 148 -19.51 -0.39 -10.83
C ALA A 148 -20.02 1.06 -10.85
#